data_AF-A0A7S1Z2U2-F1
#
_entry.id   AF-A0A7S1Z2U2-F1
#
_cell.length_a   1.000
_cell.length_b   1.000
_cell.length_c   1.000
_cell.angle_alpha   90.00
_cell.angle_beta   90.00
_cell.angle_gamma   90.00
#
_symmetry.space_group_name_H-M   'P 1'
#
loop_
_entity.id
_entity.type
_entity.pdbx_description
1 polymer ?
#
loop_
_entity_poly.entity_id
_entity_poly.type
_entity_poly.pdbx_seq_one_letter_code
_entity_poly.pdbx_strand_id
1 'polypeptide(L)'
;MKSNPLDAQWRITVADDDAMDAFKGCQLVHTLTTSREPILLAKHLDLSQDVHISAVGADSPGKRELGSCILKCADIIACDSLVQTIERGEGQFCNQMQRASIVEIGTLLAKSDKIPPYQADKPRLTIFDSSGIALQDVCIAKALCQLLEQEANSPKY
;
A
#
# COMPACT_ATOMS: atom_id res chain seq x y z
N MET A 1 20.91 -25.25 3.00
CA MET A 1 20.30 -23.90 3.01
C MET A 1 19.05 -23.96 3.87
N LYS A 2 18.98 -23.20 4.97
CA LYS A 2 17.74 -23.07 5.74
C LYS A 2 16.81 -22.19 4.91
N SER A 3 15.67 -22.71 4.48
CA SER A 3 14.62 -21.94 3.80
C SER A 3 14.25 -20.73 4.66
N ASN A 4 14.20 -19.54 4.06
CA ASN A 4 13.76 -18.33 4.73
C ASN A 4 12.32 -18.58 5.23
N PRO A 5 11.99 -18.34 6.52
CA PRO A 5 10.62 -18.52 7.03
C PRO A 5 9.57 -17.66 6.31
N LEU A 6 9.98 -16.62 5.58
CA LEU A 6 9.11 -15.82 4.72
C LEU A 6 8.69 -16.54 3.42
N ASP A 7 9.46 -17.51 2.94
CA ASP A 7 9.19 -18.21 1.66
C ASP A 7 8.12 -19.30 1.79
N ALA A 8 7.61 -19.57 3.00
CA ALA A 8 6.87 -20.79 3.30
C ALA A 8 5.35 -20.68 3.49
N GLN A 9 4.71 -19.51 3.33
CA GLN A 9 3.28 -19.37 3.72
C GLN A 9 2.36 -18.55 2.79
N TRP A 10 2.86 -17.99 1.68
CA TRP A 10 2.05 -17.13 0.81
C TRP A 10 1.91 -17.72 -0.59
N ARG A 11 0.66 -17.80 -1.08
CA ARG A 11 0.39 -18.08 -2.49
C ARG A 11 0.44 -16.77 -3.26
N ILE A 12 1.51 -16.58 -4.02
CA ILE A 12 1.67 -15.39 -4.88
C ILE A 12 0.93 -15.66 -6.20
N THR A 13 0.05 -14.74 -6.56
CA THR A 13 -0.63 -14.75 -7.86
C THR A 13 -0.30 -13.45 -8.58
N VAL A 14 0.17 -13.56 -9.82
CA VAL A 14 0.32 -12.43 -10.74
C VAL A 14 -0.86 -12.48 -11.69
N ALA A 15 -1.58 -11.36 -11.79
CA ALA A 15 -2.70 -11.22 -12.71
C ALA A 15 -2.40 -10.10 -13.70
N ASP A 16 -2.66 -10.38 -14.97
CA ASP A 16 -2.82 -9.39 -16.03
C ASP A 16 -4.31 -9.05 -16.20
N ASP A 17 -4.63 -8.22 -17.19
CA ASP A 17 -6.00 -7.72 -17.43
C ASP A 17 -7.03 -8.85 -17.61
N ASP A 18 -6.62 -10.04 -18.07
CA ASP A 18 -7.50 -11.18 -18.32
C ASP A 18 -7.68 -12.08 -17.09
N ALA A 19 -6.88 -11.90 -16.05
CA ALA A 19 -6.85 -12.74 -14.85
C ALA A 19 -7.35 -12.04 -13.57
N MET A 20 -8.09 -10.94 -13.70
CA MET A 20 -8.54 -10.12 -12.55
C MET A 20 -9.41 -10.85 -11.52
N ASP A 21 -10.10 -11.93 -11.92
CA ASP A 21 -10.86 -12.76 -10.97
C ASP A 21 -9.96 -13.50 -9.96
N ALA A 22 -8.65 -13.62 -10.23
CA ALA A 22 -7.69 -14.22 -9.31
C ALA A 22 -7.56 -13.45 -7.98
N PHE A 23 -7.93 -12.16 -7.96
CA PHE A 23 -7.88 -11.34 -6.75
C PHE A 23 -8.98 -11.65 -5.73
N LYS A 24 -10.03 -12.41 -6.09
CA LYS A 24 -11.12 -12.75 -5.15
C LYS A 24 -10.64 -13.55 -3.95
N GLY A 25 -9.56 -14.33 -4.10
CA GLY A 25 -8.95 -15.10 -3.01
C GLY A 25 -7.82 -14.37 -2.27
N CYS A 26 -7.51 -13.12 -2.64
CA CYS A 26 -6.36 -12.39 -2.13
C CYS A 26 -6.74 -11.47 -0.98
N GLN A 27 -6.09 -11.64 0.17
CA GLN A 27 -6.21 -10.73 1.32
C GLN A 27 -5.19 -9.58 1.25
N LEU A 28 -4.10 -9.76 0.48
CA LEU A 28 -3.08 -8.76 0.24
C LEU A 28 -2.97 -8.54 -1.27
N VAL A 29 -3.13 -7.30 -1.71
CA VAL A 29 -3.10 -6.91 -3.11
C VAL A 29 -2.10 -5.77 -3.29
N HIS A 30 -1.23 -5.89 -4.28
CA HIS A 30 -0.29 -4.84 -4.66
C HIS A 30 -0.60 -4.39 -6.08
N THR A 31 -0.70 -3.08 -6.30
CA THR A 31 -0.80 -2.49 -7.64
C THR A 31 0.45 -1.66 -7.90
N LEU A 32 1.17 -2.01 -8.97
CA LEU A 32 2.52 -1.52 -9.31
C LEU A 32 2.62 -1.27 -10.82
N THR A 33 1.64 -0.57 -11.38
CA THR A 33 1.46 -0.38 -12.82
C THR A 33 1.65 1.07 -13.25
N THR A 34 1.76 1.29 -14.56
CA THR A 34 1.81 2.63 -15.15
C THR A 34 0.42 3.13 -15.58
N SER A 35 -0.65 2.51 -15.11
CA SER A 35 -2.00 2.76 -15.61
C SER A 35 -2.49 4.19 -15.37
N ARG A 36 -3.36 4.65 -16.27
CA ARG A 36 -4.14 5.90 -16.17
C ARG A 36 -5.63 5.64 -16.02
N GLU A 37 -6.03 4.37 -16.13
CA GLU A 37 -7.40 3.91 -15.97
C GLU A 37 -7.47 2.89 -14.81
N PRO A 38 -8.60 2.78 -14.12
CA PRO A 38 -8.76 1.79 -13.06
C PRO A 38 -8.56 0.35 -13.58
N ILE A 39 -7.57 -0.36 -13.02
CA ILE A 39 -7.33 -1.79 -13.29
C ILE A 39 -7.97 -2.67 -12.22
N LEU A 40 -7.97 -2.22 -10.97
CA LEU A 40 -8.57 -2.93 -9.85
C LEU A 40 -9.93 -2.33 -9.51
N LEU A 41 -10.98 -3.13 -9.64
CA LEU A 41 -12.36 -2.76 -9.36
C LEU A 41 -12.90 -3.56 -8.18
N ALA A 42 -13.90 -3.02 -7.48
CA ALA A 42 -14.48 -3.68 -6.31
C ALA A 42 -15.01 -5.10 -6.61
N LYS A 43 -15.47 -5.35 -7.85
CA LYS A 43 -15.93 -6.66 -8.32
C LYS A 43 -14.82 -7.73 -8.38
N HIS A 44 -13.55 -7.31 -8.40
CA HIS A 44 -12.39 -8.21 -8.42
C HIS A 44 -12.00 -8.67 -7.01
N LEU A 45 -12.55 -8.06 -5.96
CA LEU A 45 -12.24 -8.35 -4.58
C LEU A 45 -13.41 -9.05 -3.91
N ASP A 46 -13.10 -9.96 -2.98
CA ASP A 46 -14.08 -10.46 -2.03
C ASP A 46 -14.03 -9.61 -0.76
N LEU A 47 -14.96 -8.65 -0.64
CA LEU A 47 -15.05 -7.75 0.52
C LEU A 47 -15.80 -8.39 1.71
N SER A 48 -16.13 -9.70 1.65
CA SER A 48 -16.60 -10.46 2.81
C SER A 48 -15.46 -10.96 3.70
N GLN A 49 -14.20 -10.72 3.29
CA GLN A 49 -12.98 -10.97 4.07
C GLN A 49 -12.12 -9.71 4.15
N ASP A 50 -11.12 -9.74 5.03
CA ASP A 50 -10.14 -8.65 5.13
C ASP A 50 -9.32 -8.55 3.85
N VAL A 51 -9.20 -7.33 3.33
CA VAL A 51 -8.39 -7.01 2.17
C VAL A 51 -7.54 -5.78 2.47
N HIS A 52 -6.23 -5.92 2.24
CA HIS A 52 -5.29 -4.82 2.22
C HIS A 52 -4.79 -4.59 0.80
N ILE A 53 -4.80 -3.33 0.36
CA ILE A 53 -4.26 -2.90 -0.92
C ILE A 53 -3.09 -1.97 -0.67
N SER A 54 -1.92 -2.30 -1.19
CA SER A 54 -0.80 -1.37 -1.36
C SER A 54 -0.78 -0.87 -2.80
N ALA A 55 -1.29 0.33 -3.02
CA ALA A 55 -1.30 0.99 -4.33
C ALA A 55 -0.08 1.89 -4.45
N VAL A 56 0.77 1.59 -5.43
CA VAL A 56 2.11 2.21 -5.57
C VAL A 56 2.30 2.80 -6.96
N GLY A 57 1.54 2.34 -7.96
CA GLY A 57 1.71 2.76 -9.35
C GLY A 57 1.20 4.17 -9.65
N ALA A 58 0.27 4.71 -8.87
CA ALA A 58 -0.20 6.08 -9.00
C ALA A 58 0.77 7.07 -8.34
N ASP A 59 1.70 7.62 -9.14
CA ASP A 59 2.80 8.47 -8.67
C ASP A 59 2.92 9.79 -9.46
N SER A 60 2.01 10.07 -10.38
CA SER A 60 2.00 11.30 -11.19
C SER A 60 0.56 11.71 -11.54
N PRO A 61 0.32 13.00 -11.86
CA PRO A 61 -1.02 13.47 -12.21
C PRO A 61 -1.68 12.65 -13.33
N GLY A 62 -2.92 12.26 -13.08
CA GLY A 62 -3.75 11.45 -13.96
C GLY A 62 -3.39 9.96 -14.03
N LYS A 63 -2.39 9.47 -13.29
CA LYS A 63 -2.18 8.01 -13.13
C LYS A 63 -3.11 7.45 -12.07
N ARG A 64 -3.62 6.24 -12.31
CA ARG A 64 -4.59 5.57 -11.46
C ARG A 64 -4.56 4.08 -11.66
N GLU A 65 -4.79 3.35 -10.58
CA GLU A 65 -4.93 1.89 -10.56
C GLU A 65 -6.26 1.46 -9.92
N LEU A 66 -6.77 2.20 -8.94
CA LEU A 66 -7.95 1.80 -8.17
C LEU A 66 -9.24 2.45 -8.66
N GLY A 67 -10.30 1.65 -8.78
CA GLY A 67 -11.64 2.14 -9.07
C GLY A 67 -12.20 3.01 -7.95
N SER A 68 -12.97 4.04 -8.29
CA SER A 68 -13.57 4.96 -7.29
C SER A 68 -14.41 4.27 -6.22
N CYS A 69 -15.03 3.12 -6.53
CA CYS A 69 -15.76 2.32 -5.53
C CYS A 69 -14.85 1.77 -4.43
N ILE A 70 -13.63 1.33 -4.77
CA ILE A 70 -12.64 0.84 -3.79
C ILE A 70 -12.27 1.96 -2.82
N LEU A 71 -11.93 3.15 -3.34
CA LEU A 71 -11.60 4.33 -2.52
C LEU A 71 -12.79 4.81 -1.68
N LYS A 72 -14.03 4.54 -2.09
CA LYS A 72 -15.24 4.89 -1.33
C LYS A 72 -15.55 3.89 -0.22
N CYS A 73 -15.25 2.61 -0.44
CA CYS A 73 -15.55 1.52 0.48
C CYS A 73 -14.43 1.26 1.50
N ALA A 74 -13.25 1.86 1.33
CA ALA A 74 -12.13 1.66 2.23
C ALA A 74 -12.44 2.16 3.64
N ASP A 75 -12.21 1.30 4.64
CA ASP A 75 -12.29 1.65 6.06
C ASP A 75 -11.15 2.56 6.49
N ILE A 76 -9.96 2.37 5.88
CA ILE A 76 -8.76 3.16 6.14
C ILE A 76 -8.04 3.41 4.82
N ILE A 77 -7.70 4.67 4.56
CA ILE A 77 -6.75 5.04 3.50
C ILE A 77 -5.57 5.73 4.17
N ALA A 78 -4.44 5.05 4.19
CA ALA A 78 -3.16 5.58 4.64
C ALA A 78 -2.32 6.02 3.43
N CYS A 79 -1.42 6.98 3.63
CA CYS A 79 -0.51 7.42 2.56
C CYS A 79 0.86 7.85 3.09
N ASP A 80 1.82 8.02 2.18
CA ASP A 80 3.17 8.54 2.51
C ASP A 80 3.10 10.03 2.92
N SER A 81 2.43 10.82 2.08
CA SER A 81 2.25 12.26 2.22
C SER A 81 0.90 12.68 1.68
N LEU A 82 0.12 13.41 2.48
CA LEU A 82 -1.20 13.88 2.06
C LEU A 82 -1.14 14.82 0.86
N VAL A 83 -0.15 15.72 0.84
CA VAL A 83 0.02 16.72 -0.22
C VAL A 83 0.27 16.03 -1.57
N GLN A 84 1.21 15.07 -1.61
CA GLN A 84 1.50 14.33 -2.84
C GLN A 84 0.34 13.41 -3.22
N THR A 85 -0.25 12.69 -2.27
CA THR A 85 -1.38 11.80 -2.52
C THR A 85 -2.55 12.51 -3.22
N ILE A 86 -2.88 13.73 -2.80
CA ILE A 86 -3.94 14.53 -3.42
C ILE A 86 -3.53 15.04 -4.82
N GLU A 87 -2.26 15.30 -5.05
CA GLU A 87 -1.75 15.81 -6.34
C GLU A 87 -1.56 14.70 -7.38
N ARG A 88 -1.07 13.53 -6.96
CA ARG A 88 -0.50 12.52 -7.87
C ARG A 88 -0.75 11.07 -7.49
N GLY A 89 -1.25 10.78 -6.29
CA GLY A 89 -1.62 9.44 -5.83
C GLY A 89 -3.06 9.06 -6.23
N GLU A 90 -3.59 7.99 -5.64
CA GLU A 90 -5.02 7.64 -5.77
C GLU A 90 -5.93 8.72 -5.18
N GLY A 91 -5.46 9.42 -4.14
CA GLY A 91 -6.16 10.52 -3.49
C GLY A 91 -6.58 11.67 -4.42
N GLN A 92 -5.95 11.83 -5.59
CA GLN A 92 -6.36 12.84 -6.58
C GLN A 92 -7.78 12.60 -7.10
N PHE A 93 -8.26 11.35 -7.09
CA PHE A 93 -9.61 10.98 -7.53
C PHE A 93 -10.63 10.86 -6.40
N CYS A 94 -10.20 11.07 -5.16
CA CYS A 94 -11.09 11.19 -4.01
C CYS A 94 -11.82 12.53 -4.02
N ASN A 95 -13.08 12.54 -3.58
CA ASN A 95 -13.80 13.79 -3.29
C ASN A 95 -13.26 14.46 -2.01
N GLN A 96 -13.71 15.67 -1.71
CA GLN A 96 -13.22 16.45 -0.57
C GLN A 96 -13.39 15.73 0.78
N MET A 97 -14.52 15.04 0.99
CA MET A 97 -14.78 14.30 2.23
C MET A 97 -13.83 13.12 2.38
N GLN A 98 -13.61 12.37 1.29
CA GLN A 98 -12.66 11.25 1.27
C GLN A 98 -11.23 11.73 1.50
N ARG A 99 -10.81 12.83 0.87
CA ARG A 99 -9.47 13.41 1.10
C ARG A 99 -9.25 13.80 2.56
N ALA A 100 -10.28 14.30 3.23
CA ALA A 100 -10.22 14.65 4.65
C ALA A 100 -10.08 13.44 5.58
N SER A 101 -10.42 12.24 5.12
CA SER A 101 -10.27 10.99 5.89
C SER A 101 -8.98 10.23 5.60
N ILE A 102 -8.19 10.64 4.60
CA ILE A 102 -6.87 10.05 4.33
C ILE A 102 -5.93 10.42 5.49
N VAL A 103 -5.11 9.48 5.94
CA VAL A 103 -4.17 9.68 7.05
C VAL A 103 -2.74 9.37 6.62
N GLU A 104 -1.79 10.21 7.01
CA GLU A 104 -0.37 9.88 6.76
C GLU A 104 0.06 8.70 7.64
N ILE A 105 0.84 7.79 7.07
CA ILE A 105 1.30 6.57 7.76
C ILE A 105 2.10 6.89 9.02
N GLY A 106 2.87 7.99 9.03
CA GLY A 106 3.56 8.46 10.24
C GLY A 106 2.59 8.84 11.36
N THR A 107 1.46 9.48 11.03
CA THR A 107 0.41 9.79 12.00
C THR A 107 -0.29 8.52 12.50
N LEU A 108 -0.57 7.60 11.58
CA LEU A 108 -1.18 6.29 11.88
C LEU A 108 -0.32 5.50 12.89
N LEU A 109 1.00 5.44 12.67
CA LEU A 109 1.95 4.75 13.54
C LEU A 109 2.10 5.43 14.90
N ALA A 110 2.13 6.78 14.93
CA ALA A 110 2.28 7.53 16.17
C ALA A 110 1.01 7.57 17.03
N LYS A 111 -0.18 7.37 16.43
CA LYS A 111 -1.49 7.44 17.08
C LYS A 111 -2.32 6.19 16.78
N SER A 112 -1.69 5.02 16.92
CA SER A 112 -2.32 3.73 16.64
C SER A 112 -3.53 3.45 17.53
N ASP A 113 -3.57 4.06 18.72
CA ASP A 113 -4.69 4.06 19.66
C ASP A 113 -5.98 4.70 19.10
N LYS A 114 -5.86 5.55 18.06
CA LYS A 114 -7.00 6.20 17.40
C LYS A 114 -7.59 5.40 16.26
N ILE A 115 -6.95 4.31 15.86
CA ILE A 115 -7.48 3.40 14.85
C ILE A 115 -8.47 2.47 15.56
N PRO A 116 -9.71 2.31 15.05
CA PRO A 116 -10.64 1.34 15.62
C PRO A 116 -9.98 -0.04 15.72
N PRO A 117 -10.06 -0.73 16.86
CA PRO A 117 -9.41 -2.03 17.04
C PRO A 117 -9.96 -3.03 16.02
N TYR A 118 -9.12 -3.94 15.53
CA TYR A 118 -9.54 -5.00 14.62
C TYR A 118 -10.66 -5.84 15.25
N GLN A 119 -11.65 -6.23 14.45
CA GLN A 119 -12.79 -7.05 14.85
C GLN A 119 -12.93 -8.17 13.82
N ALA A 120 -12.76 -9.43 14.26
CA ALA A 120 -12.70 -10.58 13.36
C ALA A 120 -14.01 -10.85 12.61
N ASP A 121 -15.15 -10.40 13.14
CA ASP A 121 -16.48 -10.50 12.55
C ASP A 121 -16.84 -9.31 11.64
N LYS A 122 -15.92 -8.34 11.51
CA LYS A 122 -16.10 -7.15 10.68
C LYS A 122 -14.94 -6.99 9.70
N PRO A 123 -15.01 -7.65 8.53
CA PRO A 123 -14.04 -7.51 7.44
C PRO A 123 -13.73 -6.05 7.12
N ARG A 124 -12.46 -5.75 6.83
CA ARG A 124 -12.00 -4.42 6.47
C ARG A 124 -11.32 -4.36 5.12
N LEU A 125 -11.59 -3.27 4.41
CA LEU A 125 -10.79 -2.84 3.28
C LEU A 125 -9.84 -1.72 3.71
N THR A 126 -8.55 -2.01 3.70
CA THR A 126 -7.51 -1.00 3.99
C THR A 126 -6.68 -0.71 2.75
N ILE A 127 -6.30 0.54 2.57
CA ILE A 127 -5.51 0.99 1.43
C ILE A 127 -4.30 1.75 1.95
N PHE A 128 -3.14 1.44 1.40
CA PHE A 128 -1.95 2.27 1.48
C PHE A 128 -1.67 2.83 0.09
N ASP A 129 -1.85 4.16 -0.07
CA ASP A 129 -1.60 4.92 -1.28
C ASP A 129 -0.20 5.53 -1.21
N SER A 130 0.74 4.89 -1.89
CA SER A 130 2.15 5.26 -1.91
C SER A 130 2.51 5.92 -3.24
N SER A 131 3.14 7.09 -3.15
CA SER A 131 3.70 7.80 -4.31
C SER A 131 5.21 8.04 -4.17
N GLY A 132 5.80 7.62 -3.05
CA GLY A 132 7.22 7.77 -2.74
C GLY A 132 7.55 9.19 -2.27
N ILE A 133 8.16 9.29 -1.09
CA ILE A 133 8.68 10.57 -0.56
C ILE A 133 10.21 10.52 -0.44
N ALA A 134 10.86 11.65 -0.72
CA ALA A 134 12.33 11.77 -0.64
C ALA A 134 12.89 11.38 0.75
N LEU A 135 12.10 11.52 1.82
CA LEU A 135 12.49 11.08 3.16
C LEU A 135 12.76 9.57 3.21
N GLN A 136 11.95 8.76 2.52
CA GLN A 136 12.15 7.30 2.46
C GLN A 136 13.49 6.96 1.81
N ASP A 137 13.84 7.63 0.70
CA ASP A 137 15.12 7.45 0.02
C ASP A 137 16.31 7.81 0.92
N VAL A 138 16.23 8.95 1.61
CA VAL A 138 17.26 9.41 2.56
C VAL A 138 17.43 8.41 3.71
N CYS A 139 16.34 7.88 4.24
CA CYS A 139 16.38 6.86 5.29
C CYS A 139 17.06 5.57 4.82
N ILE A 140 16.76 5.10 3.61
CA ILE A 140 17.40 3.92 3.01
C ILE A 140 18.90 4.18 2.79
N ALA A 141 19.26 5.33 2.21
CA ALA A 141 20.66 5.70 1.99
C ALA A 141 21.45 5.77 3.30
N LYS A 142 20.86 6.37 4.35
CA LYS A 142 21.47 6.42 5.68
C LYS A 142 21.68 5.02 6.27
N ALA A 143 20.68 4.14 6.16
CA ALA A 143 20.80 2.77 6.64
C ALA A 143 21.92 2.01 5.90
N LEU A 144 22.03 2.20 4.59
CA LEU A 144 23.12 1.64 3.79
C LEU A 144 24.49 2.14 4.24
N CYS A 145 24.66 3.45 4.45
CA CYS A 145 25.91 4.01 4.96
C CYS A 145 26.31 3.40 6.31
N GLN A 146 25.35 3.24 7.24
CA GLN A 146 25.61 2.63 8.54
C GLN A 146 26.03 1.16 8.43
N LEU A 147 25.43 0.39 7.52
CA LEU A 147 25.82 -0.99 7.27
C LEU A 147 27.26 -1.08 6.72
N LEU A 148 27.62 -0.21 5.78
CA LEU A 148 28.97 -0.16 5.22
C LEU A 148 30.03 0.23 6.25
N GLU A 149 29.71 1.18 7.13
CA GLU A 149 30.59 1.55 8.25
C GLU A 149 30.79 0.40 9.23
N GLN A 150 29.74 -0.38 9.51
CA GLN A 150 29.82 -1.57 10.38
C GLN A 150 30.66 -2.68 9.74
N GLU A 151 30.49 -2.95 8.45
CA GLU A 151 31.30 -3.92 7.72
C GLU A 151 32.78 -3.49 7.63
N ALA A 152 33.06 -2.21 7.42
CA ALA A 152 34.42 -1.69 7.37
C ALA A 152 35.15 -1.77 8.73
N ASN A 153 34.41 -1.63 9.83
CA ASN A 153 34.93 -1.71 11.19
C ASN A 153 34.88 -3.13 11.80
N SER A 154 34.35 -4.12 11.07
CA SER A 154 34.33 -5.50 11.53
C SER A 154 35.72 -6.13 11.37
N PRO A 155 36.25 -6.85 12.38
CA PRO A 155 37.56 -7.47 12.29
C PRO A 155 37.59 -8.48 11.15
N LYS A 156 38.48 -8.24 10.17
CA LYS A 156 38.75 -9.17 9.08
C LYS A 156 39.78 -10.20 9.54
N TYR A 157 39.31 -11.20 10.30
CA TYR A 157 40.08 -12.31 10.89
C TYR A 157 41.18 -11.91 11.88
#